data_AF-A0A2M8FV69-F1
#
_entry.id   AF-A0A2M8FV69-F1
#
_cell.length_a   1.000
_cell.length_b   1.000
_cell.length_c   1.000
_cell.angle_alpha   90.00
_cell.angle_beta   90.00
_cell.angle_gamma   90.00
#
_symmetry.space_group_name_H-M   'P 1'
#
loop_
_entity.id
_entity.type
_entity.pdbx_description
1 polymer ?
#
loop_
_entity_poly.entity_id
_entity_poly.type
_entity_poly.pdbx_seq_one_letter_code
_entity_poly.pdbx_strand_id
1 'polypeptide(L)' 'MKINTEKISEREKEVIIFKYKGLNYNRIAEQMNISPATVRKHTENIYKKFDVHNKVEVIHKVLR' A
#
# COMPACT_ATOMS: atom_id res chain seq x y z
N MET A 1 -2.73 13.79 -7.58
CA MET A 1 -3.38 12.54 -7.11
C MET A 1 -3.69 12.72 -5.63
N LYS A 2 -4.97 12.90 -5.24
CA LYS A 2 -5.33 13.02 -3.83
C LYS A 2 -5.48 11.62 -3.27
N ILE A 3 -4.57 11.21 -2.40
CA ILE A 3 -4.67 9.97 -1.64
C ILE A 3 -5.44 10.35 -0.37
N ASN A 4 -6.59 9.73 -0.12
CA ASN A 4 -7.34 9.99 1.11
C ASN A 4 -6.60 9.30 2.28
N THR A 5 -5.73 10.06 2.95
CA THR A 5 -4.67 9.54 3.84
C THR A 5 -5.07 9.40 5.30
N GLU A 6 -6.31 9.72 5.68
CA GLU A 6 -6.68 9.88 7.10
C GLU A 6 -6.53 8.62 7.96
N LYS A 7 -6.41 7.43 7.35
CA LYS A 7 -6.30 6.15 8.07
C LYS A 7 -4.98 5.38 7.87
N ILE A 8 -4.06 5.87 7.02
CA ILE A 8 -2.81 5.15 6.70
C ILE A 8 -1.58 5.85 7.27
N SER A 9 -0.61 5.05 7.73
CA SER A 9 0.70 5.57 8.16
C SER A 9 1.54 5.97 6.95
N GLU A 10 2.61 6.73 7.18
CA GLU A 10 3.54 7.12 6.11
C GLU A 10 4.13 5.91 5.37
N ARG A 11 4.47 4.85 6.10
CA ARG A 11 4.98 3.60 5.51
C ARG A 11 3.94 2.90 4.63
N GLU A 12 2.68 2.92 5.04
CA GLU A 12 1.60 2.35 4.24
C GLU A 12 1.33 3.20 2.97
N LYS A 13 1.45 4.52 3.10
CA LYS A 13 1.35 5.45 1.97
C LYS A 13 2.46 5.22 0.94
N GLU A 14 3.70 5.01 1.38
CA GLU A 14 4.82 4.63 0.52
C GLU A 14 4.52 3.34 -0.26
N VAL A 15 4.05 2.29 0.43
CA VAL A 15 3.68 1.02 -0.22
C VAL A 15 2.64 1.24 -1.32
N ILE A 16 1.60 2.05 -1.07
CA ILE A 16 0.57 2.36 -2.07
C ILE A 16 1.16 3.12 -3.26
N ILE A 17 1.99 4.14 -3.01
CA ILE A 17 2.64 4.93 -4.06
C ILE A 17 3.50 4.02 -4.95
N PHE A 18 4.30 3.13 -4.36
CA PHE A 18 5.12 2.21 -5.13
C PHE A 18 4.28 1.19 -5.89
N LYS A 19 3.16 0.72 -5.30
CA LYS A 19 2.22 -0.15 -6.00
C LYS A 19 1.57 0.51 -7.20
N TYR A 20 1.22 1.80 -7.08
CA TYR A 20 0.70 2.61 -8.18
C TYR A 20 1.74 2.78 -9.30
N LYS A 21 3.01 2.90 -8.94
CA LYS A 21 4.14 2.90 -9.90
C LYS A 21 4.41 1.55 -10.57
N GLY A 22 3.61 0.51 -10.27
CA GLY A 22 3.76 -0.83 -10.86
C GLY A 22 4.85 -1.69 -10.21
N LEU A 23 5.39 -1.30 -9.06
CA LEU A 23 6.48 -2.05 -8.41
C LEU A 23 5.94 -3.34 -7.74
N ASN A 24 6.66 -4.44 -7.95
CA ASN A 24 6.39 -5.71 -7.28
C ASN A 24 6.86 -5.67 -5.81
N TYR A 25 6.51 -6.68 -5.00
CA TYR A 25 6.83 -6.67 -3.57
C TYR A 25 8.33 -6.63 -3.28
N ASN A 26 9.15 -7.25 -4.12
CA ASN A 26 10.60 -7.29 -3.95
C ASN A 26 11.22 -5.91 -4.18
N ARG A 27 10.80 -5.19 -5.23
CA ARG A 27 11.28 -3.83 -5.49
C ARG A 27 10.84 -2.84 -4.42
N ILE A 28 9.63 -3.00 -3.89
CA ILE A 28 9.15 -2.17 -2.77
C ILE A 28 9.97 -2.44 -1.52
N ALA A 29 10.26 -3.70 -1.24
CA ALA A 29 11.09 -4.13 -0.12
C ALA A 29 12.50 -3.51 -0.21
N GLU A 30 13.12 -3.57 -1.40
CA GLU A 30 14.40 -2.90 -1.69
C GLU A 30 14.31 -1.38 -1.45
N GLN A 31 13.30 -0.70 -2.01
CA GLN A 31 13.18 0.76 -1.86
C GLN A 31 12.91 1.20 -0.42
N MET A 32 12.17 0.41 0.36
CA MET A 32 11.84 0.71 1.74
C MET A 32 12.88 0.18 2.75
N ASN A 33 13.90 -0.54 2.26
CA ASN A 33 14.91 -1.25 3.05
C ASN A 33 14.28 -2.19 4.12
N ILE A 34 13.28 -2.97 3.72
CA ILE A 34 12.57 -3.95 4.56
C ILE A 34 12.43 -5.29 3.84
N SER A 35 11.93 -6.32 4.52
CA SER A 35 11.67 -7.60 3.87
C SER A 35 10.39 -7.56 2.99
N PRO A 36 10.31 -8.38 1.93
CA PRO A 36 9.07 -8.54 1.15
C PRO A 36 7.88 -9.00 2.01
N ALA A 37 8.14 -9.79 3.06
CA ALA A 37 7.13 -10.20 4.03
C ALA A 37 6.59 -9.00 4.83
N THR A 38 7.44 -8.04 5.18
CA THR A 38 7.04 -6.78 5.82
C THR A 38 6.15 -5.95 4.89
N VAL A 39 6.50 -5.86 3.60
CA VAL A 39 5.64 -5.19 2.60
C VAL A 39 4.26 -5.85 2.50
N ARG A 40 4.21 -7.19 2.54
CA ARG A 40 2.95 -7.94 2.56
C ARG A 40 2.13 -7.58 3.81
N LYS A 41 2.75 -7.54 4.99
CA LYS A 41 2.12 -7.14 6.25
C LYS A 41 1.54 -5.71 6.17
N HIS A 42 2.29 -4.76 5.61
CA HIS A 42 1.79 -3.41 5.37
C HIS A 42 0.57 -3.41 4.43
N THR A 43 0.61 -4.22 3.37
CA THR A 43 -0.51 -4.36 2.43
C THR A 43 -1.76 -4.93 3.11
N GLU A 44 -1.59 -5.96 3.96
CA GLU A 44 -2.70 -6.55 4.74
C GLU A 44 -3.30 -5.54 5.74
N ASN A 45 -2.45 -4.74 6.41
CA ASN A 45 -2.91 -3.70 7.32
C ASN A 45 -3.68 -2.58 6.59
N ILE A 46 -3.22 -2.19 5.40
CA ILE A 46 -3.95 -1.27 4.52
C ILE A 46 -5.34 -1.83 4.21
N TYR A 47 -5.43 -3.09 3.82
CA TYR A 47 -6.72 -3.71 3.47
C TYR A 47 -7.68 -3.73 4.66
N LYS A 48 -7.18 -4.07 5.85
CA LYS A 48 -7.97 -4.01 7.09
C LYS A 48 -8.45 -2.60 7.42
N LYS A 49 -7.61 -1.58 7.23
CA LYS A 49 -7.93 -0.18 7.54
C LYS A 49 -8.98 0.43 6.61
N PHE A 50 -9.02 -0.02 5.36
CA PHE A 50 -9.99 0.44 4.37
C PHE A 50 -11.25 -0.45 4.28
N ASP A 51 -11.30 -1.54 5.04
CA ASP A 51 -12.37 -2.55 5.00
C ASP A 51 -12.63 -3.00 3.56
N VAL A 52 -11.58 -3.54 2.94
CA VAL A 52 -11.55 -3.93 1.53
C VAL A 52 -10.93 -5.31 1.41
N HIS A 53 -11.52 -6.13 0.56
CA HIS A 53 -11.14 -7.55 0.44
C HIS A 53 -10.21 -7.79 -0.75
N ASN A 54 -10.02 -6.80 -1.63
CA ASN A 54 -9.17 -6.93 -2.80
C ASN A 54 -8.33 -5.68 -3.10
N LYS A 55 -7.26 -5.88 -3.87
CA LYS A 55 -6.31 -4.84 -4.29
C LYS A 55 -6.99 -3.72 -5.11
N VAL A 56 -7.99 -4.08 -5.93
CA VAL A 56 -8.66 -3.16 -6.86
C VAL A 56 -9.53 -2.16 -6.10
N GLU A 57 -10.24 -2.60 -5.06
CA GLU A 57 -11.04 -1.77 -4.16
C GLU A 57 -10.18 -0.77 -3.40
N VAL A 58 -9.00 -1.17 -2.96
CA VAL A 58 -8.05 -0.28 -2.28
C VAL A 58 -7.61 0.82 -3.23
N ILE A 59 -7.22 0.44 -4.45
CA ILE A 59 -6.81 1.39 -5.49
C ILE A 59 -7.96 2.35 -5.81
N HIS A 60 -9.18 1.85 -5.97
CA HIS A 60 -10.35 2.70 -6.22
C HIS A 60 -10.71 3.61 -5.05
N LYS A 61 -10.64 3.15 -3.78
CA LYS A 61 -10.92 3.98 -2.61
C LYS A 61 -9.83 5.01 -2.36
N VAL A 62 -8.58 4.69 -2.66
CA VAL A 62 -7.43 5.55 -2.41
C VAL A 62 -7.20 6.57 -3.52
N LEU A 63 -7.56 6.26 -4.77
CA LEU A 63 -7.40 7.16 -5.94
C LEU A 63 -8.59 8.08 -6.22
N ARG A 64 -9.64 8.03 -5.41
CA ARG A 64 -10.87 8.83 -5.61
C ARG A 64 -10.75 10.23 -5.03
#